data_AF-A0A2T4VM71-F1
#
_entry.id   AF-A0A2T4VM71-F1
#
_cell.length_a   1.000
_cell.length_b   1.000
_cell.length_c   1.000
_cell.angle_alpha   90.00
_cell.angle_beta   90.00
_cell.angle_gamma   90.00
#
_symmetry.space_group_name_H-M   'P 1'
#
loop_
_entity.id
_entity.type
_entity.pdbx_description
1 polymer ?
#
loop_
_entity_poly.entity_id
_entity_poly.type
_entity_poly.pdbx_seq_one_letter_code
_entity_poly.pdbx_strand_id
1 'polypeptide(L)'
;MMPLHVFYDFDAPAREDALVTERYAKGGELYDSFETLREMLAWGALLKFRVNKMPQQCEGVLSSDDPDLLSHLDPLMSSLGFTKPIPTGPRCGLYERHDSVLICSRTPREELIGNQAFTLGGRDSGVLRKILGRITTESSLEVEVDEWTPALR
;
A
#
# COMPACT_ATOMS: atom_id res chain seq x y z
N MET A 1 20.73 -16.86 6.64
CA MET A 1 19.34 -16.39 6.46
C MET A 1 18.55 -17.52 5.83
N MET A 2 17.47 -17.99 6.46
CA MET A 2 16.59 -19.00 5.85
C MET A 2 15.68 -18.34 4.81
N PRO A 3 15.42 -18.98 3.66
CA PRO A 3 14.53 -18.41 2.65
C PRO A 3 13.10 -18.34 3.17
N LEU A 4 12.48 -17.19 2.96
CA LEU A 4 11.04 -17.01 3.10
C LEU A 4 10.38 -17.54 1.83
N HIS A 5 9.36 -18.38 1.98
CA HIS A 5 8.62 -18.94 0.86
C HIS A 5 7.21 -18.37 0.83
N VAL A 6 6.78 -17.96 -0.36
CA VAL A 6 5.40 -17.55 -0.63
C VAL A 6 4.57 -18.79 -0.97
N PHE A 7 3.45 -18.96 -0.28
CA PHE A 7 2.48 -20.02 -0.52
C PHE A 7 1.14 -19.41 -0.94
N TYR A 8 0.46 -20.11 -1.85
CA TYR A 8 -0.89 -19.79 -2.29
C TYR A 8 -1.80 -20.93 -1.84
N ASP A 9 -2.61 -20.68 -0.82
CA ASP A 9 -3.50 -21.68 -0.25
C ASP A 9 -4.89 -21.55 -0.89
N PHE A 10 -5.21 -22.50 -1.77
CA PHE A 10 -6.51 -22.61 -2.42
C PHE A 10 -7.52 -23.42 -1.59
N ASP A 11 -7.05 -24.17 -0.59
CA ASP A 11 -7.90 -24.99 0.29
C ASP A 11 -8.42 -24.19 1.49
N ALA A 12 -7.74 -23.09 1.84
CA ALA A 12 -8.17 -22.10 2.84
C ALA A 12 -8.33 -20.69 2.22
N PRO A 13 -9.35 -20.47 1.36
CA PRO A 13 -9.48 -19.22 0.61
C PRO A 13 -9.79 -18.03 1.52
N ALA A 14 -9.25 -16.86 1.16
CA ALA A 14 -9.58 -15.57 1.74
C ALA A 14 -10.36 -14.74 0.73
N ARG A 15 -11.58 -14.31 1.08
CA ARG A 15 -12.44 -13.47 0.21
C ARG A 15 -12.55 -13.99 -1.23
N GLU A 16 -12.89 -15.27 -1.36
CA GLU A 16 -13.10 -15.97 -2.64
C GLU A 16 -11.84 -16.10 -3.52
N ASP A 17 -10.65 -15.92 -2.94
CA ASP A 17 -9.38 -16.04 -3.64
C ASP A 17 -8.36 -16.80 -2.79
N ALA A 18 -7.26 -17.24 -3.41
CA ALA A 18 -6.20 -17.95 -2.69
C ALA A 18 -5.59 -17.05 -1.62
N LEU A 19 -5.49 -17.57 -0.40
CA LEU A 19 -4.78 -16.92 0.69
C LEU A 19 -3.28 -16.90 0.37
N VAL A 20 -2.66 -15.73 0.46
CA VAL A 20 -1.20 -15.58 0.32
C VAL A 20 -0.59 -15.65 1.71
N THR A 21 0.36 -16.56 1.90
CA THR A 21 1.14 -16.61 3.14
C THR A 21 2.64 -16.62 2.88
N GLU A 22 3.39 -15.93 3.72
CA GLU A 22 4.85 -15.95 3.69
C GLU A 22 5.38 -16.60 4.96
N ARG A 23 6.05 -17.74 4.80
CA ARG A 23 6.55 -18.53 5.93
C ARG A 23 7.89 -19.17 5.64
N TYR A 24 8.67 -19.40 6.69
CA TYR A 24 9.88 -20.20 6.61
C TYR A 24 9.54 -21.68 6.34
N ALA A 25 10.40 -22.37 5.58
CA ALA A 25 10.19 -23.77 5.19
C ALA A 25 10.07 -24.76 6.37
N LYS A 26 10.47 -24.38 7.59
CA LYS A 26 10.45 -25.24 8.79
C LYS A 26 9.50 -24.74 9.89
N GLY A 27 8.55 -23.86 9.55
CA GLY A 27 7.72 -23.15 10.53
C GLY A 27 8.44 -21.93 11.12
N GLY A 28 7.69 -20.92 11.52
CA GLY A 28 8.17 -19.64 12.03
C GLY A 28 7.07 -18.56 11.97
N GLU A 29 7.43 -17.31 12.25
CA GLU A 29 6.54 -16.15 12.12
C GLU A 29 5.96 -16.02 10.71
N LEU A 30 4.72 -15.55 10.62
CA LEU A 30 4.04 -15.24 9.38
C LEU A 30 4.40 -13.81 8.94
N TYR A 31 4.73 -13.66 7.65
CA TYR A 31 5.08 -12.37 7.04
C TYR A 31 4.04 -11.97 5.98
N ASP A 32 2.76 -12.19 6.28
CA ASP A 32 1.67 -12.07 5.32
C ASP A 32 1.40 -10.60 4.97
N SER A 33 2.00 -10.14 3.87
CA SER A 33 1.87 -8.77 3.36
C SER A 33 0.59 -8.56 2.53
N PHE A 34 -0.03 -9.65 2.07
CA PHE A 34 -1.25 -9.66 1.26
C PHE A 34 -2.21 -10.69 1.82
N GLU A 35 -3.52 -10.43 1.75
CA GLU A 35 -4.52 -11.41 2.17
C GLU A 35 -4.91 -12.32 1.00
N THR A 36 -4.79 -11.84 -0.25
CA THR A 36 -5.17 -12.62 -1.43
C THR A 36 -4.18 -12.56 -2.59
N LEU A 37 -4.22 -13.58 -3.46
CA LEU A 37 -3.40 -13.65 -4.67
C LEU A 37 -3.66 -12.47 -5.60
N ARG A 38 -4.92 -12.09 -5.80
CA ARG A 38 -5.31 -10.94 -6.63
C ARG A 38 -4.73 -9.63 -6.10
N GLU A 39 -4.68 -9.44 -4.78
CA GLU A 39 -4.02 -8.28 -4.18
C GLU A 39 -2.54 -8.23 -4.50
N MET A 40 -1.82 -9.34 -4.26
CA MET A 40 -0.40 -9.42 -4.53
C MET A 40 -0.09 -9.13 -6.01
N LEU A 41 -0.89 -9.69 -6.92
CA LEU A 41 -0.74 -9.47 -8.36
C LEU A 41 -1.05 -8.02 -8.76
N ALA A 42 -2.13 -7.44 -8.25
CA ALA A 42 -2.50 -6.05 -8.56
C ALA A 42 -1.49 -5.05 -7.99
N TRP A 43 -1.04 -5.27 -6.75
CA TRP A 43 0.03 -4.50 -6.12
C TRP A 43 1.30 -4.53 -6.98
N GLY A 44 1.74 -5.74 -7.37
CA GLY A 44 2.95 -5.92 -8.18
C GLY A 44 2.83 -5.29 -9.57
N ALA A 45 1.64 -5.38 -10.19
CA ALA A 45 1.37 -4.75 -11.47
C ALA A 45 1.40 -3.22 -11.39
N LEU A 46 0.73 -2.63 -10.39
CA LEU A 46 0.74 -1.18 -10.18
C LEU A 46 2.15 -0.67 -9.87
N LEU A 47 2.88 -1.32 -8.98
CA LEU A 47 4.25 -0.92 -8.64
C LEU A 47 5.15 -0.95 -9.89
N LYS A 48 5.17 -2.09 -10.60
CA LYS A 48 6.09 -2.31 -11.72
C LYS A 48 5.76 -1.50 -12.96
N PHE A 49 4.48 -1.38 -13.32
CA PHE A 49 4.06 -0.81 -14.60
C PHE A 49 3.52 0.61 -14.49
N ARG A 50 3.14 1.07 -13.30
CA ARG A 50 2.69 2.45 -13.08
C ARG A 50 3.69 3.24 -12.24
N VAL A 51 3.83 2.92 -10.96
CA VAL A 51 4.62 3.72 -10.01
C VAL A 51 6.08 3.86 -10.46
N ASN A 52 6.76 2.74 -10.75
CA ASN A 52 8.17 2.75 -11.17
C ASN A 52 8.41 3.41 -12.55
N LYS A 53 7.34 3.74 -13.27
CA LYS A 53 7.39 4.45 -14.55
C LYS A 53 7.03 5.94 -14.41
N MET A 54 6.58 6.37 -13.23
CA MET A 54 6.23 7.77 -12.99
C MET A 54 7.50 8.63 -12.83
N PRO A 55 7.51 9.86 -13.40
CA PRO A 55 8.66 10.77 -13.31
C PRO A 55 9.04 11.19 -11.89
N GLN A 56 8.07 11.25 -10.98
CA GLN A 56 8.28 11.56 -9.58
C GLN A 56 7.60 10.53 -8.69
N GLN A 57 8.30 10.11 -7.65
CA GLN A 57 7.84 9.18 -6.63
C GLN A 57 8.23 9.71 -5.24
N CYS A 58 7.49 9.26 -4.23
CA CYS A 58 7.92 9.30 -2.84
C CYS A 58 7.42 8.08 -2.07
N GLU A 59 8.15 7.75 -1.03
CA GLU A 59 7.87 6.63 -0.12
C GLU A 59 7.86 7.14 1.32
N GLY A 60 7.11 6.45 2.16
CA GLY A 60 7.00 6.84 3.56
C GLY A 60 5.97 6.02 4.32
N VAL A 61 5.50 6.57 5.43
CA VAL A 61 4.56 5.93 6.35
C VAL A 61 3.34 6.81 6.56
N LEU A 62 2.16 6.17 6.50
CA LEU A 62 0.90 6.71 7.01
C LEU A 62 0.66 6.14 8.40
N SER A 63 0.31 6.99 9.35
CA SER A 63 0.05 6.59 10.74
C SER A 63 -1.32 7.08 11.20
N SER A 64 -1.98 6.31 12.05
CA SER A 64 -3.26 6.65 12.67
C SER A 64 -3.40 5.97 14.02
N ASP A 65 -4.13 6.58 14.95
CA ASP A 65 -4.57 5.90 16.17
C ASP A 65 -5.64 4.83 15.90
N ASP A 66 -6.25 4.84 14.70
CA ASP A 66 -7.25 3.86 14.28
C ASP A 66 -6.58 2.63 13.64
N PRO A 67 -6.91 1.39 14.09
CA PRO A 67 -6.40 0.18 13.47
C PRO A 67 -6.80 0.02 11.99
N ASP A 68 -7.93 0.61 11.57
CA ASP A 68 -8.43 0.63 10.18
C ASP A 68 -8.13 1.97 9.49
N LEU A 69 -6.85 2.24 9.28
CA LEU A 69 -6.34 3.42 8.56
C LEU A 69 -7.02 3.63 7.20
N LEU A 70 -7.32 2.55 6.47
CA LEU A 70 -7.88 2.65 5.12
C LEU A 70 -9.33 3.17 5.13
N SER A 71 -10.07 2.99 6.23
CA SER A 71 -11.41 3.59 6.38
C SER A 71 -11.39 5.13 6.32
N HIS A 72 -10.28 5.76 6.75
CA HIS A 72 -10.06 7.20 6.67
C HIS A 72 -9.53 7.63 5.31
N LEU A 73 -8.69 6.80 4.69
CA LEU A 73 -8.06 7.08 3.41
C LEU A 73 -9.03 6.91 2.22
N ASP A 74 -9.87 5.88 2.23
CA ASP A 74 -10.75 5.52 1.12
C ASP A 74 -11.69 6.65 0.64
N PRO A 75 -12.44 7.33 1.54
CA PRO A 75 -13.31 8.43 1.14
C PRO A 75 -12.52 9.60 0.56
N LEU A 76 -11.36 9.91 1.15
CA LEU A 76 -10.50 11.00 0.70
C LEU A 76 -9.95 10.71 -0.69
N MET A 77 -9.39 9.52 -0.93
CA MET A 77 -8.84 9.14 -2.22
C MET A 77 -9.93 9.17 -3.31
N SER A 78 -11.13 8.70 -2.99
CA SER A 78 -12.29 8.80 -3.88
C SER A 78 -12.63 10.26 -4.20
N SER A 79 -12.61 11.16 -3.22
CA SER A 79 -12.87 12.59 -3.43
C SER A 79 -11.79 13.28 -4.29
N LEU A 80 -10.56 12.74 -4.27
CA LEU A 80 -9.44 13.19 -5.11
C LEU A 80 -9.46 12.59 -6.53
N GLY A 81 -10.49 11.82 -6.86
CA GLY A 81 -10.71 11.21 -8.17
C GLY A 81 -9.89 9.93 -8.40
N PHE A 82 -9.38 9.31 -7.34
CA PHE A 82 -8.78 7.98 -7.46
C PHE A 82 -9.85 6.90 -7.49
N THR A 83 -9.50 5.77 -8.09
CA THR A 83 -10.30 4.55 -8.11
C THR A 83 -9.51 3.39 -7.55
N LYS A 84 -10.19 2.38 -7.00
CA LYS A 84 -9.58 1.11 -6.64
C LYS A 84 -9.70 0.14 -7.81
N PRO A 85 -8.61 -0.39 -8.39
CA PRO A 85 -8.69 -1.30 -9.53
C PRO A 85 -9.26 -2.67 -9.17
N ILE A 86 -9.14 -3.06 -7.89
CA ILE A 86 -9.76 -4.24 -7.29
C ILE A 86 -10.21 -3.90 -5.86
N PRO A 87 -11.16 -4.65 -5.28
CA PRO A 87 -11.36 -4.66 -3.84
C PRO A 87 -10.11 -5.16 -3.13
N THR A 88 -9.74 -4.51 -2.03
CA THR A 88 -8.60 -4.87 -1.20
C THR A 88 -8.99 -4.89 0.27
N GLY A 89 -8.11 -5.44 1.10
CA GLY A 89 -8.30 -5.62 2.53
C GLY A 89 -7.63 -4.52 3.34
N PRO A 90 -7.76 -4.57 4.68
CA PRO A 90 -7.23 -3.54 5.55
C PRO A 90 -5.70 -3.40 5.47
N ARG A 91 -5.00 -4.42 4.95
CA ARG A 91 -3.53 -4.45 4.83
C ARG A 91 -3.00 -3.87 3.53
N CYS A 92 -3.85 -3.66 2.52
CA CYS A 92 -3.43 -3.26 1.18
C CYS A 92 -4.37 -2.18 0.62
N GLY A 93 -3.83 -0.99 0.35
CA GLY A 93 -4.55 0.09 -0.32
C GLY A 93 -4.02 0.28 -1.74
N LEU A 94 -4.86 0.12 -2.76
CA LEU A 94 -4.45 0.32 -4.16
C LEU A 94 -5.33 1.40 -4.78
N TYR A 95 -4.72 2.55 -5.11
CA TYR A 95 -5.45 3.70 -5.66
C TYR A 95 -4.81 4.17 -6.95
N GLU A 96 -5.62 4.31 -7.99
CA GLU A 96 -5.18 4.75 -9.30
C GLU A 96 -5.96 5.97 -9.79
N ARG A 97 -5.21 6.95 -10.31
CA ARG A 97 -5.69 8.09 -11.08
C ARG A 97 -4.87 8.20 -12.37
N HIS A 98 -5.36 8.94 -13.35
CA HIS A 98 -4.69 9.06 -14.65
C HIS A 98 -3.23 9.58 -14.57
N ASP A 99 -2.93 10.45 -13.60
CA ASP A 99 -1.65 11.14 -13.42
C ASP A 99 -0.92 10.76 -12.12
N SER A 100 -1.47 9.84 -11.33
CA SER A 100 -0.91 9.45 -10.02
C SER A 100 -1.39 8.07 -9.58
N VAL A 101 -0.55 7.36 -8.83
CA VAL A 101 -0.85 6.05 -8.24
C VAL A 101 -0.35 6.03 -6.80
N LEU A 102 -1.20 5.64 -5.87
CA LEU A 102 -0.85 5.42 -4.46
C LEU A 102 -1.03 3.94 -4.14
N ILE A 103 0.02 3.37 -3.55
CA ILE A 103 0.02 2.02 -3.01
C ILE A 103 0.29 2.13 -1.52
N CYS A 104 -0.52 1.47 -0.71
CA CYS A 104 -0.34 1.33 0.73
C CYS A 104 -0.23 -0.16 1.07
N SER A 105 0.69 -0.51 1.96
CA SER A 105 0.86 -1.87 2.46
C SER A 105 1.26 -1.85 3.93
N ARG A 106 0.62 -2.68 4.75
CA ARG A 106 1.05 -2.90 6.13
C ARG A 106 2.20 -3.91 6.15
N THR A 107 3.36 -3.50 6.67
CA THR A 107 4.43 -4.45 6.97
C THR A 107 4.03 -5.28 8.20
N PRO A 108 4.16 -6.62 8.17
CA PRO A 108 3.63 -7.50 9.22
C PRO A 108 4.29 -7.40 10.60
N ARG A 109 5.27 -6.51 10.84
CA ARG A 109 5.95 -6.45 12.14
C ARG A 109 4.98 -5.91 13.21
N GLU A 110 4.63 -6.79 14.14
CA GLU A 110 3.47 -6.78 15.04
C GLU A 110 3.38 -5.62 16.07
N GLU A 111 4.25 -4.60 16.03
CA GLU A 111 4.30 -3.57 17.08
C GLU A 111 3.74 -2.20 16.67
N LEU A 112 3.35 -2.02 15.40
CA LEU A 112 2.87 -0.74 14.89
C LEU A 112 1.40 -0.81 14.47
N ILE A 113 0.52 -0.97 15.46
CA ILE A 113 -0.92 -0.72 15.25
C ILE A 113 -1.04 0.69 14.66
N GLY A 114 -1.73 0.80 13.52
CA GLY A 114 -2.01 2.10 12.91
C GLY A 114 -1.04 2.55 11.82
N ASN A 115 0.05 1.83 11.54
CA ASN A 115 0.99 2.24 10.49
C ASN A 115 0.82 1.45 9.18
N GLN A 116 0.98 2.13 8.05
CA GLN A 116 1.11 1.54 6.72
C GLN A 116 2.21 2.23 5.93
N ALA A 117 3.11 1.44 5.33
CA ALA A 117 4.03 1.98 4.34
C ALA A 117 3.26 2.39 3.09
N PHE A 118 3.69 3.46 2.43
CA PHE A 118 3.14 3.87 1.15
C PHE A 118 4.23 4.14 0.12
N THR A 119 3.85 3.97 -1.15
CA THR A 119 4.58 4.44 -2.31
C THR A 119 3.61 5.24 -3.18
N LEU A 120 3.95 6.49 -3.46
CA LEU A 120 3.15 7.42 -4.25
C LEU A 120 3.94 7.84 -5.49
N GLY A 121 3.42 7.53 -6.67
CA GLY A 121 3.99 7.94 -7.96
C GLY A 121 3.10 8.95 -8.67
N GLY A 122 3.69 9.90 -9.39
CA GLY A 122 2.94 10.88 -10.18
C GLY A 122 3.81 11.65 -11.18
N ARG A 123 3.16 12.51 -11.96
CA ARG A 123 3.80 13.29 -13.03
C ARG A 123 4.86 14.28 -12.55
N ASP A 124 4.70 14.87 -11.36
CA ASP A 124 5.61 15.86 -10.77
C ASP A 124 5.44 15.94 -9.24
N SER A 125 6.40 16.55 -8.56
CA SER A 125 6.40 16.68 -7.09
C SER A 125 5.31 17.61 -6.56
N GLY A 126 4.81 18.53 -7.37
CA GLY A 126 3.68 19.40 -7.00
C GLY A 126 2.40 18.61 -6.83
N VAL A 127 2.14 17.66 -7.72
CA VAL A 127 1.00 16.73 -7.62
C VAL A 127 1.12 15.87 -6.35
N LEU A 128 2.30 15.30 -6.08
CA LEU A 128 2.49 14.46 -4.90
C LEU A 128 2.32 15.24 -3.60
N ARG A 129 2.95 16.42 -3.48
CA ARG A 129 2.78 17.29 -2.31
C ARG A 129 1.33 17.71 -2.10
N LYS A 130 0.58 17.96 -3.18
CA LYS A 130 -0.86 18.27 -3.08
C LYS A 130 -1.65 17.10 -2.52
N ILE A 131 -1.38 15.87 -2.96
CA ILE A 131 -2.05 14.67 -2.45
C ILE A 131 -1.69 14.46 -0.98
N LEU A 132 -0.41 14.47 -0.63
CA LEU A 132 0.05 14.29 0.75
C LEU A 132 -0.49 15.38 1.68
N GLY A 133 -0.50 16.64 1.24
CA GLY A 133 -1.08 17.74 2.00
C GLY A 133 -2.58 17.56 2.22
N ARG A 134 -3.31 17.01 1.25
CA ARG A 134 -4.74 16.70 1.42
C ARG A 134 -4.95 15.57 2.42
N ILE A 135 -4.10 14.54 2.41
CA ILE A 135 -4.12 13.48 3.41
C ILE A 135 -3.94 14.07 4.80
N THR A 136 -2.91 14.88 5.04
CA THR A 136 -2.66 15.44 6.37
C THR A 136 -3.70 16.47 6.84
N THR A 137 -4.33 17.23 5.93
CA THR A 137 -5.27 18.29 6.33
C THR A 137 -6.73 17.86 6.38
N GLU A 138 -7.12 16.82 5.63
CA GLU A 138 -8.52 16.39 5.49
C GLU A 138 -8.81 15.00 6.06
N SER A 139 -7.79 14.32 6.59
CA SER A 139 -7.94 13.10 7.37
C SER A 139 -7.27 13.23 8.72
N SER A 140 -7.50 12.29 9.62
CA SER A 140 -6.78 12.14 10.89
C SER A 140 -5.42 11.46 10.71
N LEU A 141 -4.97 11.24 9.47
CA LEU A 141 -3.74 10.51 9.17
C LEU A 141 -2.52 11.43 9.23
N GLU A 142 -1.48 10.92 9.87
CA GLU A 142 -0.15 11.52 9.81
C GLU A 142 0.62 10.95 8.62
N VAL A 143 1.44 11.79 7.99
CA VAL A 143 2.27 11.42 6.84
C VAL A 143 3.72 11.73 7.17
N GLU A 144 4.54 10.70 7.19
CA GLU A 144 6.00 10.80 7.21
C GLU A 144 6.53 10.40 5.83
N VAL A 145 7.38 11.22 5.23
CA VAL A 145 8.00 10.93 3.92
C VAL A 145 9.47 10.64 4.14
N ASP A 146 9.88 9.42 3.78
CA ASP A 146 11.25 8.94 3.97
C ASP A 146 12.14 9.35 2.79
N GLU A 147 11.63 9.17 1.56
CA GLU A 147 12.41 9.34 0.34
C GLU A 147 11.61 9.99 -0.78
N TRP A 148 12.29 10.78 -1.60
CA TRP A 148 11.80 11.32 -2.86
C TRP A 148 12.69 10.84 -4.01
N THR A 149 12.06 10.35 -5.08
CA THR A 149 12.77 9.85 -6.26
C THR A 149 12.22 10.50 -7.53
N PRO A 150 12.99 11.33 -8.26
CA PRO A 150 14.30 11.88 -7.86
C PRO A 150 14.19 12.80 -6.65
N ALA A 151 15.33 13.04 -5.98
CA ALA A 151 15.42 13.97 -4.85
C ALA A 151 14.92 15.37 -5.24
N LEU A 152 14.21 16.01 -4.30
CA LEU A 152 13.72 17.37 -4.48
C LEU A 152 14.90 18.35 -4.50
N ARG A 153 14.83 19.33 -5.39
CA ARG A 153 15.77 20.47 -5.45
C ARG A 153 15.28 21.63 -4.60
#